data_AF-A0A1G1EB98-F1
#
_entry.id   AF-A0A1G1EB98-F1
#
_cell.length_a   1.000
_cell.length_b   1.000
_cell.length_c   1.000
_cell.angle_alpha   90.00
_cell.angle_beta   90.00
_cell.angle_gamma   90.00
#
_symmetry.space_group_name_H-M   'P 1'
#
loop_
_entity.id
_entity.type
_entity.pdbx_description
1 polymer ?
#
loop_
_entity_poly.entity_id
_entity_poly.type
_entity_poly.pdbx_seq_one_letter_code
_entity_poly.pdbx_strand_id
1 'polypeptide(L)'
;MQKQFYTIVVFPGNTENPKKIRVSKFLVKSTLYTFLTVFVAIAGSSAYFSKQYYQLLLDRSELTDLRRDGKIQKVQVEKFSQQVKNFETEMARLERFEKKLRVITALESSPKATEKNWGVGGPYGLSSHSYSNSLEKEAQTMVERLSEDLSHLTNQAKMQVISFQELDEFLKNQQSLLSATPSIWPARGWVTSPFGFRKSPFTGSREKHDGWDIAARMGSPVMASADGV
;
A
#
# COMPACT_ATOMS: atom_id res chain seq x y z
N MET A 1 -43.82 80.40 18.77
CA MET A 1 -43.64 79.24 19.69
C MET A 1 -42.76 79.64 20.86
N GLN A 2 -43.25 79.56 22.10
CA GLN A 2 -42.48 79.89 23.30
C GLN A 2 -41.27 78.96 23.43
N LYS A 3 -40.05 79.53 23.37
CA LYS A 3 -38.81 78.77 23.59
C LYS A 3 -38.77 78.34 25.05
N GLN A 4 -38.95 77.04 25.30
CA GLN A 4 -38.84 76.48 26.64
C GLN A 4 -37.36 76.22 26.96
N PHE A 5 -36.92 76.62 28.15
CA PHE A 5 -35.54 76.46 28.62
C PHE A 5 -35.51 75.58 29.87
N TYR A 6 -34.48 74.73 29.99
CA TYR A 6 -34.07 74.19 31.28
C TYR A 6 -33.07 75.17 31.91
N THR A 7 -33.28 75.52 33.18
CA THR A 7 -32.33 76.35 33.93
C THR A 7 -31.65 75.46 34.95
N ILE A 8 -30.36 75.21 34.74
CA ILE A 8 -29.52 74.52 35.72
C ILE A 8 -28.91 75.61 36.59
N VAL A 9 -29.16 75.53 37.90
CA VAL A 9 -28.62 76.46 38.89
C VAL A 9 -27.54 75.70 39.66
N VAL A 10 -26.29 76.11 39.46
CA VAL A 10 -25.15 75.53 40.18
C VAL A 10 -24.82 76.45 41.33
N PHE A 11 -24.81 75.91 42.55
CA PHE A 11 -24.38 76.59 43.76
C PHE A 11 -22.94 76.14 44.08
N PRO A 12 -21.90 76.93 43.71
CA PRO A 12 -20.51 76.51 43.89
C PRO A 12 -19.99 76.60 45.34
N GLY A 13 -20.80 76.99 46.31
CA GLY A 13 -20.40 77.08 47.72
C GLY A 13 -21.25 78.10 48.49
N ASN A 14 -21.08 78.12 49.82
CA ASN A 14 -21.99 78.80 50.75
C ASN A 14 -21.99 80.34 50.68
N THR A 15 -21.11 80.97 49.91
CA THR A 15 -20.92 82.44 49.87
C THR A 15 -20.85 83.05 48.46
N GLU A 16 -21.07 82.26 47.39
CA GLU A 16 -21.04 82.78 46.01
C GLU A 16 -22.43 82.82 45.36
N ASN A 17 -22.65 83.84 44.53
CA ASN A 17 -23.92 84.02 43.81
C ASN A 17 -24.18 82.86 42.84
N PRO A 18 -25.41 82.29 42.82
CA PRO A 18 -25.73 81.13 42.00
C PRO A 18 -25.57 81.44 40.51
N LYS A 19 -24.74 80.66 39.81
CA LYS A 19 -24.59 80.77 38.35
C LYS A 19 -25.73 80.00 37.67
N LYS A 20 -26.55 80.72 36.90
CA LYS A 20 -27.71 80.18 36.18
C LYS A 20 -27.34 79.94 34.72
N ILE A 21 -27.30 78.69 34.30
CA ILE A 21 -27.08 78.33 32.89
C ILE A 21 -28.45 77.96 32.30
N ARG A 22 -28.89 78.73 31.29
CA ARG A 22 -30.15 78.49 30.57
C ARG A 22 -29.87 77.75 29.29
N VAL A 23 -30.34 76.52 29.18
CA VAL A 23 -30.16 75.68 27.98
C VAL A 23 -31.52 75.45 27.32
N SER A 24 -31.56 75.56 25.99
CA SER A 24 -32.78 75.31 25.22
C SER A 24 -33.19 73.85 25.31
N LYS A 25 -34.46 73.55 25.61
CA LYS A 25 -34.97 72.16 25.67
C LYS A 25 -34.81 71.42 24.33
N PHE A 26 -34.86 72.15 23.21
CA PHE A 26 -34.67 71.57 21.88
C PHE A 26 -33.24 71.07 21.64
N LEU A 27 -32.23 71.84 22.07
CA LEU A 27 -30.81 71.44 21.94
C LEU A 27 -30.47 70.25 22.83
N VAL A 28 -31.01 70.20 24.05
CA VAL A 28 -30.85 69.05 24.95
C VAL A 28 -31.48 67.78 24.35
N LYS A 29 -32.71 67.88 23.82
CA LYS A 29 -33.35 66.72 23.17
C LYS A 29 -32.61 66.28 21.91
N SER A 30 -32.19 67.21 21.05
CA SER A 30 -31.47 66.89 19.82
C SER A 30 -30.12 66.22 20.08
N THR A 31 -29.33 66.74 21.03
CA THR A 31 -28.05 66.12 21.44
C THR A 31 -28.24 64.75 22.08
N LEU A 32 -29.31 64.55 22.85
CA LEU A 32 -29.66 63.25 23.42
C LEU A 32 -30.04 62.24 22.32
N TYR A 33 -30.83 62.65 21.31
CA TYR A 33 -31.18 61.77 20.19
C TYR A 33 -29.96 61.42 19.32
N THR A 34 -29.08 62.38 19.02
CA THR A 34 -27.85 62.08 18.24
C THR A 34 -26.88 61.21 19.03
N PHE A 35 -26.76 61.41 20.34
CA PHE A 35 -25.97 60.52 21.19
C PHE A 35 -26.55 59.09 21.21
N LEU A 36 -27.88 58.96 21.30
CA LEU A 36 -28.55 57.66 21.28
C LEU A 36 -28.33 56.93 19.94
N THR A 37 -28.46 57.61 18.80
CA THR A 37 -28.24 56.98 17.49
C THR A 37 -26.79 56.56 17.28
N VAL A 38 -25.83 57.39 17.70
CA VAL A 38 -24.39 57.06 17.67
C VAL A 38 -24.09 55.89 18.60
N PHE A 39 -24.67 55.86 19.80
CA PHE A 39 -24.49 54.75 20.73
C PHE A 39 -25.02 53.43 20.17
N VAL A 40 -26.22 53.44 19.57
CA VAL A 40 -26.80 52.27 18.90
C VAL A 40 -25.92 51.81 17.73
N ALA A 41 -25.38 52.74 16.94
CA ALA A 41 -24.47 52.40 15.85
C ALA A 41 -23.17 51.76 16.36
N ILE A 42 -22.53 52.32 17.39
CA ILE A 42 -21.30 51.78 17.98
C ILE A 42 -21.56 50.39 18.59
N ALA A 43 -22.65 50.23 19.34
CA ALA A 43 -23.03 48.95 19.94
C ALA A 43 -23.32 47.89 18.86
N GLY A 44 -24.04 48.27 17.79
CA GLY A 44 -24.31 47.40 16.65
C GLY A 44 -23.05 46.96 15.91
N SER A 45 -22.13 47.90 15.63
CA SER A 45 -20.83 47.58 15.03
C SER A 45 -20.00 46.69 15.94
N SER A 46 -19.95 46.96 17.25
CA SER A 46 -19.21 46.13 18.21
C SER A 46 -19.74 44.69 18.26
N ALA A 47 -21.06 44.50 18.27
CA ALA A 47 -21.68 43.18 18.21
C ALA A 47 -21.37 42.46 16.89
N TYR A 48 -21.42 43.18 15.76
CA TYR A 48 -21.07 42.63 14.45
C TYR A 48 -19.61 42.17 14.39
N PHE A 49 -18.66 43.01 14.82
CA PHE A 49 -17.23 42.65 14.86
C PHE A 49 -16.94 41.51 15.83
N SER A 50 -17.62 41.47 16.97
CA SER A 50 -17.48 40.36 17.92
C SER A 50 -17.93 39.04 17.28
N LYS A 51 -19.09 39.02 16.61
CA LYS A 51 -19.56 37.83 15.90
C LYS A 51 -18.59 37.40 14.80
N GLN A 52 -18.11 38.34 13.99
CA GLN A 52 -17.14 38.08 12.92
C GLN A 52 -15.83 37.50 13.49
N TYR A 53 -15.38 38.01 14.64
CA TYR A 53 -14.18 37.51 15.32
C TYR A 53 -14.37 36.07 15.82
N TYR A 54 -15.53 35.73 16.39
CA TYR A 54 -15.84 34.36 16.82
C TYR A 54 -15.94 33.39 15.65
N GLN A 55 -16.55 33.79 14.52
CA GLN A 55 -16.58 32.97 13.30
C GLN A 55 -15.17 32.70 12.78
N LEU A 56 -14.33 33.73 12.72
CA LEU A 56 -12.93 33.59 12.28
C LEU A 56 -12.12 32.65 13.19
N LEU A 57 -12.37 32.64 14.50
CA LEU A 57 -11.71 31.73 15.43
C LEU A 57 -12.08 30.26 15.19
N LEU A 58 -13.35 29.97 14.87
CA LEU A 58 -13.82 28.62 14.54
C LEU A 58 -13.23 28.13 13.21
N ASP A 59 -13.20 28.99 12.19
CA ASP A 59 -12.62 28.66 10.88
C ASP A 59 -11.13 28.33 10.99
N ARG A 60 -10.41 28.95 11.94
CA ARG A 60 -8.98 28.66 12.19
C ARG A 60 -8.75 27.24 12.68
N SER A 61 -9.60 26.72 13.57
CA SER A 61 -9.50 25.33 14.03
C SER A 61 -9.76 24.35 12.88
N GLU A 62 -10.78 24.61 12.07
CA GLU A 62 -11.13 23.76 10.94
C GLU A 62 -9.97 23.67 9.92
N LEU A 63 -9.34 24.81 9.60
CA LEU A 63 -8.18 24.82 8.72
C LEU A 63 -6.97 24.06 9.28
N THR A 64 -6.78 24.06 10.61
CA THR A 64 -5.70 23.27 11.22
C THR A 64 -5.98 21.78 11.18
N ASP A 65 -7.23 21.38 11.34
CA ASP A 65 -7.63 19.97 11.28
C ASP A 65 -7.60 19.44 9.84
N LEU A 66 -8.11 20.19 8.87
CA LEU A 66 -7.97 19.87 7.44
C LEU A 66 -6.51 19.70 7.02
N ARG A 67 -5.59 20.54 7.53
CA ARG A 67 -4.15 20.40 7.27
C ARG A 67 -3.54 19.17 7.95
N ARG A 68 -4.03 18.78 9.12
CA ARG A 68 -3.61 17.53 9.78
C ARG A 68 -4.07 16.32 8.98
N ASP A 69 -5.33 16.30 8.57
CA ASP A 69 -5.89 15.21 7.77
C ASP A 69 -5.18 15.06 6.43
N GLY A 70 -4.90 16.17 5.74
CA GLY A 70 -4.11 16.14 4.50
C GLY A 70 -2.69 15.61 4.70
N LYS A 71 -2.03 15.93 5.83
CA LYS A 71 -0.72 15.36 6.16
C LYS A 71 -0.80 13.87 6.44
N ILE A 72 -1.82 13.42 7.18
CA ILE A 72 -2.02 12.01 7.51
C ILE A 72 -2.27 11.21 6.23
N GLN A 73 -3.13 11.70 5.34
CA GLN A 73 -3.40 11.06 4.05
C GLN A 73 -2.12 10.94 3.22
N LYS A 74 -1.29 11.99 3.15
CA LYS A 74 -0.01 11.94 2.44
C LYS A 74 0.93 10.87 3.01
N VAL A 75 1.04 10.77 4.33
CA VAL A 75 1.86 9.74 4.99
C VAL A 75 1.32 8.33 4.71
N GLN A 76 -0.01 8.15 4.68
CA GLN A 76 -0.62 6.87 4.33
C GLN A 76 -0.30 6.47 2.88
N VAL A 77 -0.39 7.41 1.94
CA VAL A 77 -0.05 7.17 0.53
C VAL A 77 1.44 6.83 0.36
N GLU A 78 2.34 7.55 1.04
CA GLU A 78 3.78 7.23 1.01
C GLU A 78 4.06 5.84 1.58
N LYS A 79 3.44 5.49 2.72
CA LYS A 79 3.56 4.15 3.30
C LYS A 79 3.05 3.07 2.36
N PHE A 80 1.92 3.31 1.71
CA PHE A 80 1.35 2.37 0.75
C PHE A 80 2.24 2.20 -0.48
N SER A 81 2.75 3.30 -1.04
CA SER A 81 3.73 3.27 -2.14
C SER A 81 4.99 2.45 -1.76
N GLN A 82 5.48 2.61 -0.53
CA GLN A 82 6.59 1.80 -0.04
C GLN A 82 6.24 0.32 0.09
N GLN A 83 5.02 -0.02 0.50
CA GLN A 83 4.55 -1.42 0.56
C GLN A 83 4.49 -2.04 -0.84
N VAL A 84 3.97 -1.31 -1.84
CA VAL A 84 3.95 -1.75 -3.25
C VAL A 84 5.37 -2.00 -3.76
N LYS A 85 6.30 -1.08 -3.51
CA LYS A 85 7.70 -1.24 -3.91
C LYS A 85 8.40 -2.44 -3.23
N ASN A 86 8.12 -2.66 -1.95
CA ASN A 86 8.65 -3.82 -1.23
C ASN A 86 8.11 -5.12 -1.83
N PHE A 87 6.80 -5.15 -2.15
CA PHE A 87 6.17 -6.29 -2.79
C PHE A 87 6.79 -6.58 -4.17
N GLU A 88 6.98 -5.55 -5.00
CA GLU A 88 7.67 -5.67 -6.29
C GLU A 88 9.09 -6.27 -6.13
N THR A 89 9.84 -5.80 -5.13
CA THR A 89 11.19 -6.29 -4.85
C THR A 89 11.19 -7.78 -4.44
N GLU A 90 10.24 -8.18 -3.58
CA GLU A 90 10.08 -9.58 -3.19
C GLU A 90 9.64 -10.44 -4.38
N MET A 91 8.78 -9.92 -5.26
CA MET A 91 8.40 -10.65 -6.48
C MET A 91 9.58 -10.88 -7.42
N ALA A 92 10.42 -9.85 -7.64
CA ALA A 92 11.64 -9.99 -8.43
C ALA A 92 12.66 -10.94 -7.77
N ARG A 93 12.63 -11.10 -6.44
CA ARG A 93 13.44 -12.09 -5.74
C ARG A 93 12.91 -13.51 -5.98
N LEU A 94 11.59 -13.70 -5.91
CA LEU A 94 10.93 -14.98 -6.20
C LEU A 94 11.17 -15.43 -7.64
N GLU A 95 11.06 -14.52 -8.61
CA GLU A 95 11.34 -14.81 -10.02
C GLU A 95 12.78 -15.31 -10.23
N ARG A 96 13.76 -14.61 -9.63
CA ARG A 96 15.17 -15.03 -9.69
C ARG A 96 15.40 -16.38 -9.01
N PHE A 97 14.69 -16.67 -7.92
CA PHE A 97 14.78 -17.94 -7.23
C PHE A 97 14.20 -19.08 -8.08
N GLU A 98 13.04 -18.88 -8.68
CA GLU A 98 12.43 -19.83 -9.61
C GLU A 98 13.35 -20.11 -10.80
N LYS A 99 13.92 -19.07 -11.41
CA LYS A 99 14.88 -19.23 -12.52
C LYS A 99 16.08 -20.10 -12.11
N LYS A 100 16.62 -19.89 -10.91
CA LYS A 100 17.71 -20.73 -10.37
C LYS A 100 17.27 -22.19 -10.21
N LEU A 101 16.08 -22.44 -9.66
CA LEU A 101 15.55 -23.80 -9.53
C LEU A 101 15.43 -24.46 -10.89
N ARG A 102 14.86 -23.76 -11.87
CA ARG A 102 14.67 -24.26 -13.24
C ARG A 102 15.99 -24.65 -13.91
N VAL A 103 17.05 -23.87 -13.70
CA VAL A 103 18.41 -24.19 -14.19
C VAL A 103 18.98 -25.43 -13.50
N ILE A 104 18.86 -25.52 -12.17
CA ILE A 104 19.37 -26.68 -11.40
C ILE A 104 18.63 -27.98 -11.80
N THR A 105 17.33 -27.89 -12.09
CA THR A 105 16.52 -29.04 -12.50
C THR A 105 16.62 -29.35 -14.00
N ALA A 106 17.50 -28.67 -14.75
CA ALA A 106 17.64 -28.78 -16.20
C ALA A 106 16.30 -28.61 -16.97
N LEU A 107 15.39 -27.81 -16.41
CA LEU A 107 14.06 -27.54 -16.96
C LEU A 107 14.08 -26.32 -17.90
N GLU A 108 15.27 -26.03 -18.42
CA GLU A 108 15.63 -24.88 -19.26
C GLU A 108 14.85 -24.85 -20.58
N SER A 109 14.27 -25.98 -20.98
CA SER A 109 13.62 -26.18 -22.28
C SER A 109 12.13 -26.58 -22.16
N SER A 110 11.34 -25.87 -21.36
CA SER A 110 9.89 -25.89 -21.57
C SER A 110 9.54 -24.87 -22.67
N PRO A 111 9.04 -25.29 -23.85
CA PRO A 111 8.63 -24.38 -24.93
C PRO A 111 7.43 -23.48 -24.55
N LYS A 112 6.90 -23.63 -23.34
CA LYS A 112 5.89 -22.74 -22.74
C LYS A 112 6.48 -21.54 -22.00
N ALA A 113 7.81 -21.42 -21.88
CA ALA A 113 8.45 -20.17 -21.52
C ALA A 113 8.35 -19.20 -22.70
N THR A 114 7.12 -18.78 -23.01
CA THR A 114 6.85 -17.64 -23.88
C THR A 114 7.72 -16.50 -23.38
N GLU A 115 8.60 -16.01 -24.25
CA GLU A 115 9.25 -14.72 -24.10
C GLU A 115 8.16 -13.66 -23.90
N LYS A 116 7.75 -13.46 -22.65
CA LYS A 116 6.71 -12.49 -22.27
C LYS A 116 7.39 -11.13 -22.15
N ASN A 117 7.87 -10.61 -23.28
CA ASN A 117 8.17 -9.19 -23.43
C ASN A 117 6.86 -8.40 -23.39
N TRP A 118 6.35 -8.14 -22.19
CA TRP A 118 5.34 -7.10 -22.01
C TRP A 118 6.10 -5.78 -21.92
N GLY A 119 6.17 -5.06 -23.04
CA GLY A 119 6.52 -3.65 -23.01
C GLY A 119 5.47 -2.92 -22.18
N VAL A 120 5.83 -2.49 -20.98
CA VAL A 120 5.00 -1.63 -20.14
C VAL A 120 5.29 -0.21 -20.58
N GLY A 121 4.32 0.44 -21.22
CA GLY A 121 4.47 1.76 -21.83
C GLY A 121 4.95 2.81 -20.82
N GLY A 122 5.85 3.69 -21.27
CA GLY A 122 6.32 4.82 -20.46
C GLY A 122 5.24 5.87 -20.22
N PRO A 123 5.41 6.75 -19.22
CA PRO A 123 4.37 7.67 -18.79
C PRO A 123 3.97 8.65 -19.91
N TYR A 124 2.67 8.74 -20.18
CA TYR A 124 2.09 9.72 -21.10
C TYR A 124 2.46 11.14 -20.65
N GLY A 125 3.07 11.90 -21.56
CA GLY A 125 3.60 13.24 -21.31
C GLY A 125 2.55 14.19 -20.74
N LEU A 126 2.92 14.88 -19.65
CA LEU A 126 2.10 15.93 -19.06
C LEU A 126 2.03 17.12 -20.03
N SER A 127 0.81 17.43 -20.49
CA SER A 127 0.52 18.72 -21.11
C SER A 127 0.43 19.80 -20.04
N SER A 128 1.30 20.81 -20.14
CA SER A 128 1.15 22.08 -19.44
C SER A 128 -0.21 22.69 -19.82
N HIS A 129 -0.80 23.48 -18.91
CA HIS A 129 -2.04 24.29 -19.01
C HIS A 129 -3.27 23.78 -18.24
N SER A 130 -3.24 23.86 -16.90
CA SER A 130 -4.37 24.37 -16.09
C SER A 130 -4.02 24.39 -14.61
N TYR A 131 -3.77 25.59 -14.06
CA TYR A 131 -3.20 25.82 -12.73
C TYR A 131 -4.23 26.12 -11.63
N SER A 132 -5.51 25.77 -11.81
CA SER A 132 -6.55 26.08 -10.81
C SER A 132 -7.28 24.87 -10.21
N ASN A 133 -7.17 23.68 -10.80
CA ASN A 133 -7.73 22.41 -10.28
C ASN A 133 -6.65 21.33 -10.03
N SER A 134 -5.40 21.75 -9.81
CA SER A 134 -4.22 20.87 -9.87
C SER A 134 -4.17 19.81 -8.77
N LEU A 135 -4.56 20.14 -7.54
CA LEU A 135 -4.43 19.21 -6.41
C LEU A 135 -5.37 18.00 -6.52
N GLU A 136 -6.61 18.22 -6.95
CA GLU A 136 -7.59 17.12 -7.11
C GLU A 136 -7.24 16.24 -8.31
N LYS A 137 -6.79 16.86 -9.41
CA LYS A 137 -6.33 16.13 -10.60
C LYS A 137 -5.02 15.37 -10.36
N GLU A 138 -4.09 15.93 -9.60
CA GLU A 138 -2.87 15.24 -9.15
C GLU A 138 -3.19 14.04 -8.27
N ALA A 139 -4.12 14.18 -7.32
CA ALA A 139 -4.57 13.06 -6.49
C ALA A 139 -5.24 11.96 -7.32
N GLN A 140 -6.10 12.32 -8.29
CA GLN A 140 -6.74 11.35 -9.18
C GLN A 140 -5.73 10.60 -10.05
N THR A 141 -4.81 11.32 -10.72
CA THR A 141 -3.76 10.67 -11.55
C THR A 141 -2.83 9.79 -10.73
N MET A 142 -2.56 10.12 -9.47
CA MET A 142 -1.77 9.27 -8.57
C MET A 142 -2.52 7.98 -8.23
N VAL A 143 -3.82 8.07 -7.94
CA VAL A 143 -4.66 6.89 -7.65
C VAL A 143 -4.79 5.99 -8.88
N GLU A 144 -4.95 6.57 -10.07
CA GLU A 144 -5.00 5.81 -11.33
C GLU A 144 -3.71 5.02 -11.57
N ARG A 145 -2.54 5.67 -11.44
CA ARG A 145 -1.23 5.00 -11.56
C ARG A 145 -1.08 3.86 -10.55
N LEU A 146 -1.47 4.11 -9.30
CA LEU A 146 -1.40 3.11 -8.24
C LEU A 146 -2.31 1.90 -8.53
N SER A 147 -3.51 2.15 -9.07
CA SER A 147 -4.43 1.10 -9.49
C SER A 147 -3.85 0.28 -10.65
N GLU A 148 -3.21 0.95 -11.61
CA GLU A 148 -2.53 0.30 -12.72
C GLU A 148 -1.37 -0.58 -12.23
N ASP A 149 -0.49 -0.04 -11.39
CA ASP A 149 0.64 -0.78 -10.78
C ASP A 149 0.15 -2.01 -10.01
N LEU A 150 -0.91 -1.88 -9.20
CA LEU A 150 -1.50 -3.01 -8.47
C LEU A 150 -2.09 -4.06 -9.41
N SER A 151 -2.72 -3.64 -10.51
CA SER A 151 -3.27 -4.57 -11.51
C SER A 151 -2.14 -5.37 -12.20
N HIS A 152 -1.03 -4.70 -12.52
CA HIS A 152 0.16 -5.32 -13.08
C HIS A 152 0.78 -6.32 -12.11
N LEU A 153 1.00 -5.91 -10.86
CA LEU A 153 1.55 -6.79 -9.82
C LEU A 153 0.64 -8.00 -9.55
N THR A 154 -0.68 -7.80 -9.55
CA THR A 154 -1.65 -8.88 -9.36
C THR A 154 -1.56 -9.89 -10.52
N ASN A 155 -1.43 -9.41 -11.75
CA ASN A 155 -1.30 -10.28 -12.91
C ASN A 155 0.05 -11.02 -12.91
N GLN A 156 1.14 -10.35 -12.54
CA GLN A 156 2.45 -10.99 -12.37
C GLN A 156 2.41 -12.07 -11.30
N ALA A 157 1.81 -11.80 -10.13
CA ALA A 157 1.67 -12.77 -9.06
C ALA A 157 0.86 -14.00 -9.50
N LYS A 158 -0.24 -13.82 -10.25
CA LYS A 158 -1.02 -14.94 -10.81
C LYS A 158 -0.19 -15.82 -11.74
N MET A 159 0.59 -15.21 -12.64
CA MET A 159 1.47 -15.96 -13.53
C MET A 159 2.54 -16.72 -12.75
N GLN A 160 3.12 -16.10 -11.72
CA GLN A 160 4.12 -16.72 -10.86
C GLN A 160 3.57 -17.95 -10.14
N VAL A 161 2.33 -17.89 -9.64
CA VAL A 161 1.66 -19.02 -8.98
C VAL A 161 1.50 -20.19 -9.93
N ILE A 162 1.06 -19.95 -11.17
CA ILE A 162 0.94 -21.00 -12.19
C ILE A 162 2.31 -21.63 -12.47
N SER A 163 3.36 -20.82 -12.63
CA SER A 163 4.72 -21.31 -12.88
C SER A 163 5.25 -22.18 -11.73
N PHE A 164 5.02 -21.78 -10.48
CA PHE A 164 5.40 -22.59 -9.31
C PHE A 164 4.62 -23.89 -9.22
N GLN A 165 3.34 -23.90 -9.59
CA GLN A 165 2.53 -25.11 -9.60
C GLN A 165 3.06 -26.12 -10.64
N GLU A 166 3.42 -25.66 -11.84
CA GLU A 166 4.05 -26.51 -12.86
C GLU A 166 5.38 -27.08 -12.36
N LEU A 167 6.19 -26.26 -11.69
CA LEU A 167 7.47 -26.70 -11.13
C LEU A 167 7.30 -27.73 -10.00
N ASP A 168 6.33 -27.53 -9.11
CA ASP A 168 6.01 -28.46 -8.02
C ASP A 168 5.56 -29.83 -8.57
N GLU A 169 4.66 -29.82 -9.56
CA GLU A 169 4.21 -31.05 -10.21
C GLU A 169 5.37 -31.78 -10.89
N PHE A 170 6.23 -31.06 -11.61
CA PHE A 170 7.43 -31.64 -12.21
C PHE A 170 8.35 -32.27 -11.16
N LEU A 171 8.64 -31.57 -10.07
CA LEU A 171 9.53 -32.05 -9.01
C LEU A 171 8.95 -33.30 -8.32
N LYS A 172 7.65 -33.34 -8.08
CA LYS A 172 6.95 -34.52 -7.55
C LYS A 172 7.05 -35.72 -8.49
N ASN A 173 6.84 -35.50 -9.78
CA ASN A 173 6.96 -36.55 -10.79
C ASN A 173 8.41 -37.08 -10.87
N GLN A 174 9.39 -36.18 -10.86
CA GLN A 174 10.80 -36.56 -10.87
C GLN A 174 11.19 -37.33 -9.60
N GLN A 175 10.74 -36.88 -8.43
CA GLN A 175 10.98 -37.56 -7.16
C GLN A 175 10.37 -38.97 -7.16
N SER A 176 9.12 -39.10 -7.64
CA SER A 176 8.43 -40.39 -7.76
C SER A 176 9.19 -41.34 -8.68
N LEU A 177 9.58 -40.87 -9.86
CA LEU A 177 10.37 -41.65 -10.82
C LEU A 177 11.70 -42.12 -10.22
N LEU A 178 12.45 -41.22 -9.57
CA LEU A 178 13.73 -41.57 -8.95
C LEU A 178 13.56 -42.57 -7.81
N SER A 179 12.51 -42.43 -7.00
CA SER A 179 12.23 -43.35 -5.88
C SER A 179 11.80 -44.74 -6.38
N ALA A 180 11.09 -44.80 -7.51
CA ALA A 180 10.70 -46.04 -8.18
C ALA A 180 11.79 -46.65 -9.08
N THR A 181 12.96 -46.01 -9.21
CA THR A 181 14.07 -46.51 -10.05
C THR A 181 15.10 -47.24 -9.19
N PRO A 182 15.32 -48.56 -9.40
CA PRO A 182 16.35 -49.33 -8.71
C PRO A 182 17.74 -48.68 -8.83
N SER A 183 18.27 -48.14 -7.73
CA SER A 183 19.53 -47.39 -7.74
C SER A 183 20.53 -47.85 -6.67
N ILE A 184 20.14 -48.78 -5.81
CA ILE A 184 21.01 -49.37 -4.77
C ILE A 184 21.15 -50.89 -4.98
N TRP A 185 22.22 -51.45 -4.41
CA TRP A 185 22.41 -52.90 -4.37
C TRP A 185 21.39 -53.58 -3.44
N PRO A 186 20.65 -54.61 -3.90
CA PRO A 186 19.65 -55.28 -3.09
C PRO A 186 20.26 -56.17 -1.99
N ALA A 187 21.52 -56.59 -2.15
CA ALA A 187 22.25 -57.38 -1.16
C ALA A 187 23.75 -57.02 -1.19
N ARG A 188 24.42 -57.12 -0.05
CA ARG A 188 25.89 -56.98 0.03
C ARG A 188 26.56 -58.32 -0.22
N GLY A 189 27.38 -58.40 -1.26
CA GLY A 189 28.07 -59.63 -1.63
C GLY A 189 28.98 -59.47 -2.85
N TRP A 190 29.52 -60.58 -3.33
CA TRP A 190 30.41 -60.62 -4.50
C TRP A 190 29.62 -61.11 -5.71
N VAL A 191 29.84 -60.48 -6.87
CA VAL A 191 29.16 -60.89 -8.10
C VAL A 191 29.80 -62.16 -8.63
N THR A 192 29.04 -63.26 -8.62
CA THR A 192 29.50 -64.56 -9.13
C THR A 192 29.16 -64.77 -10.59
N SER A 193 28.07 -64.15 -11.07
CA SER A 193 27.70 -64.19 -12.49
C SER A 193 27.07 -62.86 -12.90
N PRO A 194 27.66 -62.11 -13.85
CA PRO A 194 27.08 -60.86 -14.33
C PRO A 194 25.96 -61.13 -15.33
N PHE A 195 25.24 -60.06 -15.71
CA PHE A 195 24.33 -60.05 -16.84
C PHE A 195 25.08 -60.36 -18.15
N GLY A 196 24.46 -61.14 -19.04
CA GLY A 196 25.03 -61.49 -20.34
C GLY A 196 25.07 -63.01 -20.57
N PHE A 197 25.99 -63.50 -21.39
CA PHE A 197 26.09 -64.94 -21.64
C PHE A 197 26.93 -65.65 -20.58
N ARG A 198 26.42 -66.76 -20.04
CA ARG A 198 27.12 -67.61 -19.07
C ARG A 198 26.96 -69.09 -19.40
N LYS A 199 27.70 -69.93 -18.68
CA LYS A 199 27.47 -71.38 -18.68
C LYS A 199 26.36 -71.72 -17.68
N SER A 200 25.33 -72.42 -18.12
CA SER A 200 24.19 -72.84 -17.32
C SER A 200 24.65 -73.76 -16.19
N PRO A 201 24.34 -73.45 -14.91
CA PRO A 201 24.68 -74.33 -13.79
C PRO A 201 23.87 -75.64 -13.79
N PHE A 202 22.75 -75.69 -14.53
CA PHE A 202 21.89 -76.87 -14.61
C PHE A 202 22.21 -77.75 -15.82
N THR A 203 22.46 -77.15 -16.98
CA THR A 203 22.63 -77.90 -18.25
C THR A 203 24.05 -77.92 -18.78
N GLY A 204 24.95 -77.08 -18.26
CA GLY A 204 26.32 -76.93 -18.76
C GLY A 204 26.44 -76.23 -20.12
N SER A 205 25.32 -75.91 -20.78
CA SER A 205 25.28 -75.20 -22.06
C SER A 205 25.37 -73.68 -21.88
N ARG A 206 25.70 -72.96 -22.95
CA ARG A 206 25.72 -71.49 -22.93
C ARG A 206 24.28 -70.95 -22.93
N GLU A 207 23.95 -70.14 -21.94
CA GLU A 207 22.64 -69.50 -21.79
C GLU A 207 22.79 -67.99 -21.61
N LYS A 208 21.72 -67.24 -21.92
CA LYS A 208 21.64 -65.80 -21.62
C LYS A 208 21.14 -65.63 -20.19
N HIS A 209 21.92 -64.93 -19.38
CA HIS A 209 21.61 -64.55 -18.01
C HIS A 209 21.05 -63.14 -17.99
N ASP A 210 19.77 -63.02 -17.69
CA ASP A 210 19.04 -61.75 -17.66
C ASP A 210 19.14 -61.03 -16.30
N GLY A 211 20.11 -61.41 -15.45
CA GLY A 211 20.27 -60.88 -14.10
C GLY A 211 21.72 -60.88 -13.62
N TRP A 212 21.91 -60.59 -12.34
CA TRP A 212 23.20 -60.66 -11.66
C TRP A 212 23.08 -61.59 -10.46
N ASP A 213 23.99 -62.55 -10.36
CA ASP A 213 24.09 -63.45 -9.21
C ASP A 213 25.06 -62.83 -8.20
N ILE A 214 24.57 -62.53 -6.99
CA ILE A 214 25.35 -61.94 -5.89
C ILE A 214 25.48 -62.98 -4.78
N ALA A 215 26.69 -63.46 -4.54
CA ALA A 215 26.96 -64.38 -3.44
C ALA A 215 27.02 -63.64 -2.10
N ALA A 216 26.18 -64.08 -1.16
CA ALA A 216 26.13 -63.61 0.22
C ALA A 216 26.03 -64.81 1.19
N ARG A 217 26.25 -64.55 2.49
CA ARG A 217 26.08 -65.58 3.52
C ARG A 217 24.59 -65.94 3.65
N MET A 218 24.32 -67.19 4.03
CA MET A 218 22.96 -67.62 4.40
C MET A 218 22.40 -66.72 5.51
N GLY A 219 21.17 -66.24 5.33
CA GLY A 219 20.50 -65.32 6.25
C GLY A 219 20.87 -63.84 6.08
N SER A 220 21.68 -63.47 5.08
CA SER A 220 21.93 -62.06 4.76
C SER A 220 20.63 -61.34 4.38
N PRO A 221 20.41 -60.10 4.87
CA PRO A 221 19.22 -59.33 4.52
C PRO A 221 19.23 -58.93 3.04
N VAL A 222 18.06 -59.00 2.41
CA VAL A 222 17.80 -58.50 1.06
C VAL A 222 16.88 -57.29 1.19
N MET A 223 17.26 -56.18 0.56
CA MET A 223 16.55 -54.91 0.60
C MET A 223 15.96 -54.59 -0.77
N ALA A 224 14.80 -53.93 -0.78
CA ALA A 224 14.24 -53.38 -2.00
C ALA A 224 15.17 -52.28 -2.54
N SER A 225 15.48 -52.35 -3.83
CA SER A 225 16.37 -51.39 -4.49
C SER A 225 15.68 -50.07 -4.86
N ALA A 226 14.35 -50.06 -4.80
CA ALA A 226 13.46 -48.93 -5.09
C ALA A 226 12.09 -49.17 -4.45
N ASP A 227 11.30 -48.12 -4.35
CA ASP A 227 9.90 -48.18 -3.94
C ASP A 227 9.05 -48.86 -5.02
N GLY A 228 8.05 -49.65 -4.59
CA GLY A 228 7.15 -50.41 -5.46
C GLY A 228 6.08 -51.15 -4.65
N VAL A 229 5.17 -51.84 -5.33
CA VAL A 229 4.10 -52.67 -4.73
C VAL A 229 4.06 -54.03 -5.40
#